data_AF-A0A480AJV3-F1
#
_entry.id   AF-A0A480AJV3-F1
#
_cell.length_a   1.000
_cell.length_b   1.000
_cell.length_c   1.000
_cell.angle_alpha   90.00
_cell.angle_beta   90.00
_cell.angle_gamma   90.00
#
_symmetry.space_group_name_H-M   'P 1'
#
loop_
_entity.id
_entity.type
_entity.pdbx_description
1 polymer ?
#
loop_
_entity_poly.entity_id
_entity_poly.type
_entity_poly.pdbx_seq_one_letter_code
_entity_poly.pdbx_strand_id
1 'polypeptide(L)'
;MNKENLSVWNPFVPSKRDINRTSELAQKNEILTGVLSFIFFPAGLIYLNRAINPLKIFGYTIILSVLVKMGSSSNPEENSTNFISLLGISAITAEQVITVRSARQRLGGKTTSVPSSNFQNSVLSSSSSLSYKTDDKAVKLLKELKERYEANEISDEEFKLQKQKILESI
;
A
#
# COMPACT_ATOMS: atom_id res chain seq x y z
N MET A 1 22.46 -29.12 30.29
CA MET A 1 22.45 -28.67 28.88
C MET A 1 21.07 -28.13 28.57
N ASN A 2 20.90 -26.81 28.61
CA ASN A 2 19.66 -26.17 28.20
C ASN A 2 19.54 -26.36 26.69
N LYS A 3 18.49 -27.07 26.25
CA LYS A 3 18.10 -27.11 24.84
C LYS A 3 17.68 -25.69 24.49
N GLU A 4 18.58 -24.93 23.90
CA GLU A 4 18.23 -23.66 23.31
C GLU A 4 17.13 -23.92 22.29
N ASN A 5 15.99 -23.29 22.54
CA ASN A 5 14.81 -23.35 21.70
C ASN A 5 15.20 -22.66 20.38
N LEU A 6 15.65 -23.46 19.40
CA LEU A 6 15.94 -23.00 18.05
C LEU A 6 14.61 -22.50 17.47
N SER A 7 14.34 -21.21 17.70
CA SER A 7 13.21 -20.48 17.13
C SER A 7 13.33 -20.59 15.61
N VAL A 8 12.56 -21.50 15.02
CA VAL A 8 12.44 -21.66 13.58
C VAL A 8 12.04 -20.30 13.01
N TRP A 9 12.92 -19.70 12.21
CA TRP A 9 12.66 -18.41 11.60
C TRP A 9 11.44 -18.54 10.68
N ASN A 10 10.41 -17.75 10.94
CA ASN A 10 9.19 -17.73 10.14
C ASN A 10 9.11 -16.39 9.39
N PRO A 11 9.17 -16.40 8.03
CA PRO A 11 9.09 -15.18 7.23
C PRO A 11 7.72 -14.49 7.29
N PHE A 12 6.68 -15.18 7.72
CA PHE A 12 5.31 -14.64 7.81
C PHE A 12 5.04 -13.94 9.14
N VAL A 13 5.91 -14.10 10.13
CA VAL A 13 5.77 -13.44 11.44
C VAL A 13 6.69 -12.21 11.46
N PRO A 14 6.14 -10.99 11.57
CA PRO A 14 6.95 -9.78 11.67
C PRO A 14 7.89 -9.86 12.87
N SER A 15 9.15 -9.46 12.67
CA SER A 15 10.07 -9.38 13.79
C SER A 15 9.70 -8.22 14.73
N LYS A 16 10.19 -8.25 15.98
CA LYS A 16 10.03 -7.12 16.93
C LYS A 16 10.52 -5.80 16.33
N ARG A 17 11.60 -5.85 15.52
CA ARG A 17 12.14 -4.70 14.82
C ARG A 17 11.15 -4.15 13.79
N ASP A 18 10.49 -5.02 13.02
CA ASP A 18 9.53 -4.62 11.99
C ASP A 18 8.28 -3.98 12.59
N ILE A 19 7.81 -4.52 13.72
CA ILE A 19 6.68 -3.98 14.47
C ILE A 19 7.02 -2.58 14.99
N ASN A 20 8.16 -2.42 15.68
CA ASN A 20 8.58 -1.13 16.23
C ASN A 20 8.81 -0.08 15.14
N ARG A 21 9.39 -0.49 14.01
CA ARG A 21 9.57 0.41 12.87
C ARG A 21 8.23 0.83 12.26
N THR A 22 7.29 -0.10 12.15
CA THR A 22 5.95 0.19 11.62
C THR A 22 5.19 1.13 12.55
N SER A 23 5.29 0.95 13.87
CA SER A 23 4.68 1.87 14.84
C SER A 23 5.28 3.26 14.81
N GLU A 24 6.60 3.39 14.74
CA GLU A 24 7.28 4.68 14.60
C GLU A 24 6.84 5.43 13.33
N LEU A 25 6.81 4.73 12.19
CA LEU A 25 6.46 5.33 10.90
C LEU A 25 4.98 5.74 10.82
N ALA A 26 4.08 4.97 11.43
CA ALA A 26 2.66 5.27 11.38
C ALA A 26 2.27 6.52 12.20
N GLN A 27 3.10 6.91 13.17
CA GLN A 27 2.90 8.14 13.94
C GLN A 27 3.31 9.40 13.15
N LYS A 28 4.02 9.24 12.03
CA LYS A 28 4.47 10.34 11.18
C LYS A 28 3.34 10.87 10.30
N ASN A 29 3.39 12.16 9.97
CA ASN A 29 2.43 12.78 9.07
C ASN A 29 2.86 12.59 7.61
N GLU A 30 1.97 12.07 6.77
CA GLU A 30 2.21 11.81 5.34
C GLU A 30 2.52 13.09 4.56
N ILE A 31 1.78 14.17 4.82
CA ILE A 31 1.95 15.46 4.14
C ILE A 31 3.30 16.06 4.55
N LEU A 32 3.61 16.06 5.85
CA LEU A 32 4.89 16.57 6.35
C LEU A 32 6.06 15.77 5.79
N THR A 33 5.91 14.45 5.68
CA THR A 33 6.89 13.56 5.04
C THR A 33 7.13 13.97 3.59
N GLY A 34 6.06 14.17 2.81
CA GLY A 34 6.17 14.60 1.42
C GLY A 34 6.90 15.95 1.27
N VAL A 35 6.52 16.94 2.08
CA VAL A 35 7.13 18.28 2.06
C VAL A 35 8.60 18.21 2.44
N LEU A 36 8.95 17.51 3.53
CA LEU A 36 10.35 17.36 3.95
C LEU A 36 11.15 16.59 2.91
N SER A 37 10.64 15.50 2.34
CA SER A 37 11.39 14.70 1.37
C SER A 37 11.60 15.42 0.03
N PHE A 38 10.69 16.30 -0.38
CA PHE A 38 10.77 17.01 -1.65
C PHE A 38 11.56 18.32 -1.56
N ILE A 39 11.29 19.15 -0.55
CA ILE A 39 11.89 20.49 -0.42
C ILE A 39 13.20 20.42 0.37
N PHE A 40 13.22 19.65 1.45
CA PHE A 40 14.35 19.55 2.37
C PHE A 40 14.84 18.10 2.47
N PHE A 41 15.19 17.50 1.34
CA PHE A 41 15.50 16.07 1.24
C PHE A 41 16.29 15.49 2.44
N PRO A 42 17.39 16.11 2.93
CA PRO A 42 18.11 15.62 4.10
C PRO A 42 17.26 15.58 5.38
N ALA A 43 16.40 16.57 5.61
CA ALA A 43 15.49 16.61 6.75
C ALA A 43 14.45 15.49 6.68
N GLY A 44 13.96 15.15 5.49
CA GLY A 44 13.07 13.99 5.28
C GLY A 44 13.73 12.67 5.69
N LEU A 45 15.01 12.47 5.36
CA LEU A 45 15.75 11.27 5.75
C LEU A 45 15.89 11.12 7.27
N ILE A 46 16.17 12.23 7.95
CA ILE A 46 16.31 12.29 9.42
C ILE A 46 14.96 12.04 10.07
N TYR A 47 13.90 12.69 9.57
CA TYR A 47 12.55 12.59 10.12
C TYR A 47 11.99 11.17 10.13
N LEU A 48 12.31 10.39 9.08
CA LEU A 48 11.86 9.00 8.89
C LEU A 48 12.87 7.95 9.35
N ASN A 49 14.06 8.37 9.80
CA ASN A 49 15.17 7.49 10.17
C ASN A 49 15.41 6.37 9.12
N ARG A 50 15.35 6.74 7.84
CA ARG A 50 15.31 5.80 6.71
C ARG A 50 16.17 6.28 5.55
N ALA A 51 17.42 6.59 5.82
CA ALA A 51 18.38 7.08 4.81
C ALA A 51 18.71 6.03 3.73
N ILE A 52 18.73 4.74 4.08
CA ILE A 52 19.21 3.66 3.19
C ILE A 52 18.35 3.49 1.93
N ASN A 53 17.02 3.61 2.04
CA ASN A 53 16.12 3.37 0.91
C ASN A 53 16.20 4.49 -0.15
N PRO A 54 16.09 5.77 0.21
CA PRO A 54 16.31 6.89 -0.71
C PRO A 54 17.71 6.90 -1.31
N LEU A 55 18.73 6.45 -0.58
CA LEU A 55 20.08 6.35 -1.10
C LEU A 55 20.18 5.38 -2.30
N LYS A 56 19.37 4.30 -2.31
CA LYS A 56 19.29 3.41 -3.48
C LYS A 56 18.69 4.12 -4.69
N ILE A 57 17.58 4.84 -4.49
CA ILE A 57 16.93 5.62 -5.56
C ILE A 57 17.90 6.68 -6.09
N PHE A 58 18.62 7.34 -5.21
CA PHE A 58 19.67 8.29 -5.57
C PHE A 58 20.78 7.62 -6.41
N GLY A 59 21.25 6.44 -6.02
CA GLY A 59 22.20 5.65 -6.81
C GLY A 59 21.70 5.34 -8.23
N TYR A 60 20.44 4.91 -8.36
CA TYR A 60 19.84 4.68 -9.69
C TYR A 60 19.76 5.96 -10.53
N THR A 61 19.45 7.11 -9.91
CA THR A 61 19.38 8.39 -10.63
C THR A 61 20.75 8.86 -11.13
N ILE A 62 21.82 8.59 -10.38
CA ILE A 62 23.19 8.88 -10.82
C ILE A 62 23.54 8.00 -12.03
N ILE A 63 23.29 6.69 -11.96
CA ILE A 63 23.58 5.77 -13.06
C ILE A 63 22.79 6.20 -14.31
N LEU A 64 21.51 6.53 -14.16
CA LEU A 64 20.67 6.99 -15.25
C LEU A 64 21.23 8.29 -15.88
N SER A 65 21.66 9.25 -15.07
CA SER A 65 22.29 10.49 -15.53
C SER A 65 23.57 10.22 -16.34
N VAL A 66 24.41 9.29 -15.88
CA VAL A 66 25.63 8.88 -16.60
C VAL A 66 25.29 8.23 -17.94
N LEU A 67 24.30 7.34 -17.98
CA LEU A 67 23.86 6.69 -19.23
C LEU A 67 23.32 7.71 -20.25
N VAL A 68 22.52 8.68 -19.79
CA VAL A 68 21.97 9.73 -20.65
C VAL A 68 23.06 10.65 -21.19
N LYS A 69 24.05 10.99 -20.36
CA LYS A 69 25.23 11.75 -20.82
C LYS A 69 26.07 10.97 -21.83
N MET A 70 26.25 9.67 -21.63
CA MET A 70 27.08 8.83 -22.51
C MET A 70 26.39 8.54 -23.85
N GLY A 71 25.04 8.48 -23.87
CA GLY A 71 24.24 8.31 -25.09
C GLY A 71 23.98 9.59 -25.88
N SER A 72 24.20 10.78 -25.29
CA SER A 72 24.03 12.06 -25.99
C SER A 72 25.28 12.40 -26.81
N SER A 73 25.21 12.18 -28.13
CA SER A 73 26.32 12.42 -29.06
C SER A 73 26.59 13.92 -29.34
N SER A 74 25.69 14.80 -28.92
CA SER A 74 25.78 16.26 -29.05
C SER A 74 25.38 16.88 -27.72
N ASN A 75 26.14 17.90 -27.26
CA ASN A 75 25.99 18.67 -26.01
C ASN A 75 24.83 18.22 -25.10
N PRO A 76 25.10 17.61 -23.94
CA PRO A 76 24.03 17.22 -23.03
C PRO A 76 23.21 18.46 -22.69
N GLU A 77 21.94 18.49 -23.10
CA GLU A 77 21.06 19.58 -22.72
C GLU A 77 21.01 19.63 -21.19
N GLU A 78 21.33 20.77 -20.58
CA GLU A 78 21.23 20.98 -19.13
C GLU A 78 19.85 20.57 -18.58
N ASN A 79 18.82 20.67 -19.42
CA ASN A 79 17.45 20.25 -19.15
C ASN A 79 17.34 18.76 -18.79
N SER A 80 18.10 17.89 -19.46
CA SER A 80 18.03 16.43 -19.26
C SER A 80 18.49 16.02 -17.85
N THR A 81 19.58 16.62 -17.37
CA THR A 81 20.10 16.36 -16.03
C THR A 81 19.18 16.90 -14.94
N ASN A 82 18.61 18.10 -15.15
CA ASN A 82 17.65 18.69 -14.22
C ASN A 82 16.36 17.85 -14.13
N PHE A 83 15.89 17.32 -15.26
CA PHE A 83 14.73 16.44 -15.30
C PHE A 83 14.98 15.12 -14.56
N ILE A 84 16.15 14.50 -14.76
CA ILE A 84 16.53 13.25 -14.05
C ILE A 84 16.64 13.49 -12.54
N SER A 85 17.21 14.62 -12.12
CA SER A 85 17.28 15.01 -10.72
C SER A 85 15.88 15.22 -10.12
N LEU A 86 14.98 15.91 -10.83
CA LEU A 86 13.59 16.10 -10.40
C LEU A 86 12.84 14.76 -10.29
N LEU A 87 13.00 13.88 -11.28
CA LEU A 87 12.47 12.52 -11.24
C LEU A 87 12.97 11.76 -10.02
N GLY A 88 14.28 11.83 -9.73
CA GLY A 88 14.87 11.20 -8.56
C GLY A 88 14.26 11.67 -7.24
N ILE A 89 14.16 12.99 -7.05
CA ILE A 89 13.56 13.59 -5.85
C ILE A 89 12.08 13.24 -5.73
N SER A 90 11.34 13.25 -6.85
CA SER A 90 9.92 12.87 -6.86
C SER A 90 9.71 11.39 -6.51
N ALA A 91 10.55 10.49 -7.03
CA ALA A 91 10.50 9.06 -6.74
C ALA A 91 10.81 8.77 -5.27
N ILE A 92 11.83 9.44 -4.73
CA ILE A 92 12.16 9.40 -3.30
C ILE A 92 10.95 9.86 -2.47
N THR A 93 10.36 11.00 -2.82
CA THR A 93 9.24 11.58 -2.08
C THR A 93 8.04 10.62 -2.08
N ALA A 94 7.69 10.07 -3.24
CA ALA A 94 6.62 9.10 -3.37
C ALA A 94 6.88 7.86 -2.51
N GLU A 95 8.10 7.33 -2.51
CA GLU A 95 8.48 6.15 -1.71
C GLU A 95 8.34 6.41 -0.20
N GLN A 96 8.76 7.58 0.26
CA GLN A 96 8.65 7.97 1.67
C GLN A 96 7.18 8.13 2.10
N VAL A 97 6.36 8.81 1.29
CA VAL A 97 4.92 8.99 1.56
C VAL A 97 4.18 7.65 1.56
N ILE A 98 4.43 6.80 0.56
CA ILE A 98 3.83 5.46 0.46
C ILE A 98 4.21 4.62 1.68
N THR A 99 5.45 4.73 2.15
CA THR A 99 5.93 4.00 3.33
C THR A 99 5.17 4.39 4.59
N VAL A 100 5.01 5.69 4.85
CA VAL A 100 4.23 6.19 6.00
C VAL A 100 2.78 5.75 5.89
N ARG A 101 2.15 5.93 4.72
CA ARG A 101 0.77 5.53 4.47
C ARG A 101 0.56 4.03 4.69
N SER A 102 1.49 3.21 4.20
CA SER A 102 1.46 1.75 4.38
C SER A 102 1.61 1.36 5.84
N ALA A 103 2.49 2.04 6.59
CA ALA A 103 2.65 1.80 8.03
C ALA A 103 1.37 2.14 8.82
N ARG A 104 0.70 3.25 8.47
CA ARG A 104 -0.58 3.65 9.05
C ARG A 104 -1.69 2.64 8.75
N GLN A 105 -1.77 2.15 7.53
CA GLN A 105 -2.74 1.12 7.14
C GLN A 105 -2.57 -0.18 7.92
N ARG A 106 -1.31 -0.59 8.17
CA ARG A 106 -1.00 -1.80 8.95
C ARG A 106 -1.42 -1.69 10.42
N LEU A 107 -1.28 -0.51 11.03
CA LEU A 107 -1.73 -0.28 12.41
C LEU A 107 -3.23 -0.01 12.53
N GLY A 108 -3.83 0.63 11.52
CA GLY A 108 -5.27 0.93 11.50
C GLY A 108 -6.17 -0.26 11.16
N GLY A 109 -5.64 -1.48 11.07
CA GLY A 109 -6.43 -2.70 10.88
C GLY A 109 -7.12 -2.87 9.52
N LYS A 110 -6.89 -1.99 8.53
CA LYS A 110 -7.39 -2.16 7.16
C LYS A 110 -6.44 -3.02 6.33
N THR A 111 -6.15 -4.23 6.79
CA THR A 111 -5.58 -5.28 5.94
C THR A 111 -6.72 -6.07 5.32
N THR A 112 -7.27 -5.55 4.24
CA THR A 112 -7.95 -6.38 3.24
C THR A 112 -7.32 -6.04 1.89
N SER A 113 -6.66 -7.06 1.35
CA SER A 113 -5.99 -7.13 0.07
C SER A 113 -6.79 -6.50 -1.07
N VAL A 114 -6.37 -5.33 -1.55
CA VAL A 114 -6.43 -4.93 -2.96
C VAL A 114 -5.24 -3.98 -3.20
N PRO A 115 -4.40 -4.17 -4.25
CA PRO A 115 -3.46 -3.14 -4.63
C PRO A 115 -4.26 -1.88 -4.94
N SER A 116 -4.06 -0.83 -4.14
CA SER A 116 -4.69 0.46 -4.37
C SER A 116 -4.09 1.10 -5.62
N SER A 117 -4.55 0.68 -6.79
CA SER A 117 -4.49 1.44 -8.03
C SER A 117 -5.46 2.62 -7.93
N ASN A 118 -5.20 3.52 -6.99
CA ASN A 118 -5.82 4.84 -6.95
C ASN A 118 -4.75 5.89 -7.30
N PHE A 119 -4.17 5.73 -8.49
CA PHE A 119 -3.76 6.86 -9.31
C PHE A 119 -4.98 7.28 -10.10
N GLN A 120 -5.94 7.89 -9.41
CA GLN A 120 -7.12 8.47 -10.02
C GLN A 120 -6.89 9.98 -10.01
N ASN A 121 -6.30 10.48 -11.09
CA ASN A 121 -6.61 11.79 -11.62
C ASN A 121 -6.40 11.76 -13.14
N SER A 122 -7.54 11.81 -13.82
CA SER A 122 -7.77 12.29 -15.18
C SER A 122 -6.84 11.74 -16.27
N VAL A 123 -7.25 10.68 -16.97
CA VAL A 123 -7.27 10.63 -18.45
C VAL A 123 -8.24 9.51 -18.85
N LEU A 124 -9.31 9.92 -19.51
CA LEU A 124 -10.07 9.22 -20.55
C LEU A 124 -10.77 7.88 -20.24
N SER A 125 -12.09 8.02 -20.19
CA SER A 125 -13.14 7.03 -20.44
C SER A 125 -12.76 5.94 -21.43
N SER A 126 -12.93 4.68 -21.00
CA SER A 126 -13.53 3.55 -21.74
C SER A 126 -12.82 2.24 -21.40
N SER A 127 -13.42 1.42 -20.54
CA SER A 127 -13.33 -0.06 -20.60
C SER A 127 -14.20 -0.67 -19.51
N SER A 128 -15.42 -1.02 -19.92
CA SER A 128 -16.23 -2.17 -19.44
C SER A 128 -15.87 -2.75 -18.07
N SER A 129 -16.36 -2.14 -16.98
CA SER A 129 -16.61 -2.91 -15.77
C SER A 129 -17.94 -3.63 -15.95
N LEU A 130 -17.90 -4.96 -15.91
CA LEU A 130 -19.10 -5.77 -15.72
C LEU A 130 -19.67 -5.35 -14.35
N SER A 131 -20.64 -4.43 -14.39
CA SER A 131 -21.37 -3.99 -13.20
C SER A 131 -22.25 -5.17 -12.77
N TYR A 132 -21.73 -6.01 -11.87
CA TYR A 132 -22.58 -6.91 -11.10
C TYR A 132 -23.52 -6.01 -10.31
N LYS A 133 -24.76 -5.88 -10.79
CA LYS A 133 -25.84 -5.28 -10.03
C LYS A 133 -26.13 -6.22 -8.86
N THR A 134 -25.47 -5.97 -7.73
CA THR A 134 -25.82 -6.62 -6.48
C THR A 134 -27.28 -6.28 -6.18
N ASP A 135 -28.15 -7.29 -6.07
CA ASP A 135 -29.53 -7.05 -5.66
C ASP A 135 -29.54 -6.68 -4.17
N ASP A 136 -29.69 -5.38 -3.90
CA ASP A 136 -29.75 -4.82 -2.54
C ASP A 136 -30.81 -5.50 -1.66
N LYS A 137 -31.87 -6.07 -2.26
CA LYS A 137 -32.89 -6.83 -1.53
C LYS A 137 -32.36 -8.16 -1.04
N ALA A 138 -31.62 -8.88 -1.88
CA ALA A 138 -31.03 -10.16 -1.50
C ALA A 138 -29.97 -10.00 -0.41
N VAL A 139 -29.18 -8.92 -0.47
CA VAL A 139 -28.22 -8.57 0.59
C VAL A 139 -28.92 -8.32 1.93
N LYS A 140 -30.06 -7.60 1.90
CA LYS A 140 -30.85 -7.33 3.11
C LYS A 140 -31.42 -8.61 3.71
N LEU A 141 -31.96 -9.52 2.89
CA LEU A 141 -32.50 -10.80 3.34
C LEU A 141 -31.42 -11.73 3.91
N LEU A 142 -30.24 -11.79 3.30
CA LEU A 142 -29.12 -12.57 3.82
C LEU A 142 -28.61 -12.04 5.17
N LYS A 143 -28.67 -10.71 5.36
CA LYS A 143 -28.29 -10.08 6.62
C LYS A 143 -29.28 -10.43 7.74
N GLU A 144 -30.59 -10.34 7.46
CA GLU A 144 -31.63 -10.71 8.41
C GLU A 144 -31.59 -12.20 8.76
N LEU A 145 -31.37 -13.07 7.76
CA LEU A 145 -31.24 -14.51 7.98
C LEU A 145 -30.04 -14.86 8.87
N LYS A 146 -28.92 -14.15 8.68
CA LYS A 146 -27.72 -14.31 9.52
C LYS A 146 -28.00 -13.89 10.97
N GLU A 147 -28.71 -12.79 11.17
CA GLU A 147 -29.05 -12.28 12.51
C GLU A 147 -29.93 -13.28 13.28
N ARG A 148 -30.92 -13.88 12.61
CA ARG A 148 -31.76 -14.94 13.21
C ARG A 148 -30.98 -16.20 13.58
N TYR A 149 -30.00 -16.57 12.77
CA TYR A 149 -29.11 -17.69 13.07
C TYR A 149 -28.22 -17.41 14.29
N GLU A 150 -27.63 -16.22 14.37
CA GLU A 150 -26.81 -15.81 15.52
C GLU A 150 -27.64 -15.66 16.81
N ALA A 151 -28.94 -15.37 16.68
CA ALA A 151 -29.89 -15.35 17.79
C ALA A 151 -30.39 -16.75 18.21
N ASN A 152 -29.91 -17.84 17.58
CA ASN A 152 -30.37 -19.22 17.77
C ASN A 152 -31.90 -19.42 17.56
N GLU A 153 -32.52 -18.56 16.76
CA GLU A 153 -33.96 -18.65 16.46
C GLU A 153 -34.28 -19.67 15.37
N ILE A 154 -33.27 -20.10 14.62
CA ILE A 154 -33.38 -21.08 13.53
C ILE A 154 -32.25 -22.10 13.63
N SER A 155 -32.51 -23.32 13.18
CA SER A 155 -31.52 -24.40 13.15
C SER A 155 -30.52 -24.26 11.98
N ASP A 156 -29.35 -24.88 12.10
CA ASP A 156 -28.33 -24.94 11.05
C ASP A 156 -28.86 -25.42 9.70
N GLU A 157 -29.80 -26.37 9.72
CA GLU A 157 -30.40 -26.94 8.51
C GLU A 157 -31.35 -25.93 7.85
N GLU A 158 -32.18 -25.24 8.63
CA GLU A 158 -33.08 -24.20 8.15
C GLU A 158 -32.31 -23.00 7.59
N PHE A 159 -31.20 -22.61 8.23
CA PHE A 159 -30.33 -21.54 7.75
C PHE A 159 -29.75 -21.86 6.37
N LYS A 160 -29.23 -23.07 6.17
CA LYS A 160 -28.66 -23.50 4.88
C LYS A 160 -29.70 -23.51 3.77
N LEU A 161 -30.89 -24.03 4.05
CA LEU A 161 -31.98 -24.13 3.08
C LEU A 161 -32.48 -22.74 2.66
N GLN A 162 -32.69 -21.83 3.62
CA GLN A 162 -33.14 -20.47 3.33
C GLN A 162 -32.08 -19.64 2.60
N LYS A 163 -30.80 -19.79 2.97
CA LYS A 163 -29.69 -19.14 2.28
C LYS A 163 -29.61 -19.56 0.82
N GLN A 164 -29.74 -20.86 0.55
CA GLN A 164 -29.74 -21.40 -0.81
C GLN A 164 -30.90 -20.83 -1.63
N LYS A 165 -32.12 -20.81 -1.06
CA LYS A 165 -33.30 -20.25 -1.74
C LYS A 165 -33.14 -18.77 -2.12
N ILE A 166 -32.48 -17.97 -1.26
CA ILE A 166 -32.21 -16.56 -1.57
C ILE A 166 -31.17 -16.42 -2.68
N LEU A 167 -30.12 -17.24 -2.65
CA LEU A 167 -29.07 -17.21 -3.68
C LEU A 167 -29.55 -17.73 -5.04
N GLU A 168 -30.50 -18.67 -5.07
CA GLU A 168 -31.15 -19.14 -6.31
C GLU A 168 -32.14 -18.11 -6.91
N SER A 169 -32.55 -17.10 -6.13
CA SER A 169 -33.49 -16.06 -6.58
C SER A 169 -32.84 -14.82 -7.18
N ILE A 170 -31.50 -14.77 -7.21
CA ILE A 170 -30.67 -13.70 -7.80
C ILE A 170 -30.24 -14.12 -9.20
#